data_AF-A0AAN7LC93-F1
#
_entry.id   AF-A0AAN7LC93-F1
#
_cell.length_a   1.000
_cell.length_b   1.000
_cell.length_c   1.000
_cell.angle_alpha   90.00
_cell.angle_beta   90.00
_cell.angle_gamma   90.00
#
_symmetry.space_group_name_H-M   'P 1'
#
loop_
_entity.id
_entity.type
_entity.pdbx_description
1 polymer ?
#
loop_
_entity_poly.entity_id
_entity_poly.type
_entity_poly.pdbx_seq_one_letter_code
_entity_poly.pdbx_strand_id
1 'polypeptide(L)'
;MESQLVLMEQSFDSRYSCHVREALDELPDSFTITDPSLGCHPIVFASRGFLKMCGYSKEEVIGKNGRIFQGPETNRRSVMEIREAIREERAVQLNLLNYRKDGTPFWMLFHMSPIFSKEDGRVIHFMAVQVPLSGRKKRPSFNGEMNFCDYITFGSCRREVYLDSEVEADHALKANNLDSDMENTDIEEPCEANELEKRRAASAINNVMSILTHYSELTGRLVSPKKCCIYETSPLGSSITTSLSRIKQSFVLTDMHLPDLPIVYSSDAFLKLTGYSRHEVLGRNCRFLSGMDTDPSTLFHIKESIRTERPCTVRVLSYRFDTPHISLTFSI
;
A
#
# COMPACT_ATOMS: atom_id res chain seq x y z
N MET A 1 -11.92 -21.37 -9.85
CA MET A 1 -11.35 -20.07 -10.29
C MET A 1 -12.45 -19.01 -10.36
N GLU A 2 -13.60 -19.29 -11.01
CA GLU A 2 -14.78 -18.40 -11.02
C GLU A 2 -15.27 -18.00 -9.62
N SER A 3 -15.30 -18.93 -8.65
CA SER A 3 -15.75 -18.63 -7.29
C SER A 3 -14.89 -17.59 -6.55
N GLN A 4 -13.60 -17.46 -6.89
CA GLN A 4 -12.71 -16.47 -6.29
C GLN A 4 -12.87 -15.09 -6.94
N LEU A 5 -13.04 -15.03 -8.26
CA LEU A 5 -13.27 -13.78 -8.97
C LEU A 5 -14.59 -13.12 -8.54
N VAL A 6 -15.66 -13.92 -8.36
CA VAL A 6 -16.95 -13.43 -7.84
C VAL A 6 -16.81 -12.86 -6.44
N LEU A 7 -16.07 -13.51 -5.54
CA LEU A 7 -15.83 -12.99 -4.18
C LEU A 7 -15.02 -11.68 -4.18
N MET A 8 -14.11 -11.52 -5.15
CA MET A 8 -13.30 -10.31 -5.30
C MET A 8 -14.10 -9.14 -5.84
N GLU A 9 -14.92 -9.38 -6.86
CA GLU A 9 -15.82 -8.36 -7.41
C GLU A 9 -16.84 -7.94 -6.34
N GLN A 10 -17.40 -8.89 -5.60
CA GLN A 10 -18.27 -8.61 -4.46
C GLN A 10 -17.59 -7.81 -3.35
N SER A 11 -16.29 -8.01 -3.07
CA SER A 11 -15.59 -7.25 -2.03
C SER A 11 -15.60 -5.75 -2.34
N PHE A 12 -15.23 -5.38 -3.56
CA PHE A 12 -15.21 -4.00 -4.03
C PHE A 12 -16.64 -3.43 -4.17
N ASP A 13 -17.53 -4.17 -4.80
CA ASP A 13 -18.90 -3.73 -5.11
C ASP A 13 -19.78 -3.67 -3.87
N SER A 14 -19.42 -4.36 -2.77
CA SER A 14 -20.17 -4.25 -1.51
C SER A 14 -20.01 -2.88 -0.84
N ARG A 15 -18.92 -2.14 -1.13
CA ARG A 15 -18.64 -0.86 -0.46
C ARG A 15 -19.11 0.35 -1.25
N TYR A 16 -19.11 0.25 -2.56
CA TYR A 16 -19.44 1.34 -3.46
C TYR A 16 -20.69 1.00 -4.26
N SER A 17 -21.42 2.00 -4.76
CA SER A 17 -22.55 1.71 -5.64
C SER A 17 -22.09 1.03 -6.93
N CYS A 18 -22.99 0.30 -7.61
CA CYS A 18 -22.66 -0.47 -8.81
C CYS A 18 -22.04 0.35 -9.96
N HIS A 19 -22.25 1.66 -9.99
CA HIS A 19 -21.75 2.56 -11.04
C HIS A 19 -20.32 3.07 -10.78
N VAL A 20 -19.72 2.78 -9.61
CA VAL A 20 -18.37 3.29 -9.29
C VAL A 20 -17.32 2.84 -10.32
N ARG A 21 -17.45 1.61 -10.83
CA ARG A 21 -16.49 1.04 -11.78
C ARG A 21 -16.52 1.78 -13.10
N GLU A 22 -17.71 2.13 -13.57
CA GLU A 22 -17.92 2.89 -14.80
C GLU A 22 -17.32 4.29 -14.66
N ALA A 23 -17.61 4.99 -13.56
CA ALA A 23 -17.05 6.31 -13.31
C ALA A 23 -15.51 6.30 -13.18
N LEU A 24 -14.94 5.26 -12.56
CA LEU A 24 -13.48 5.08 -12.49
C LEU A 24 -12.87 4.77 -13.87
N ASP A 25 -13.59 4.04 -14.73
CA ASP A 25 -13.15 3.67 -16.08
C ASP A 25 -13.11 4.87 -17.04
N GLU A 26 -13.85 5.94 -16.75
CA GLU A 26 -13.84 7.19 -17.51
C GLU A 26 -12.59 8.04 -17.24
N LEU A 27 -11.88 7.79 -16.14
CA LEU A 27 -10.66 8.52 -15.84
C LEU A 27 -9.54 8.17 -16.85
N PRO A 28 -8.82 9.19 -17.38
CA PRO A 28 -7.73 8.95 -18.33
C PRO A 28 -6.46 8.39 -17.66
N ASP A 29 -6.39 8.44 -16.34
CA ASP A 29 -5.21 8.10 -15.55
C ASP A 29 -4.95 6.58 -15.49
N SER A 30 -3.67 6.21 -15.34
CA SER A 30 -3.26 4.82 -15.12
C SER A 30 -3.20 4.55 -13.61
N PHE A 31 -4.12 3.74 -13.10
CA PHE A 31 -4.16 3.40 -11.68
C PHE A 31 -4.75 2.02 -11.42
N THR A 32 -4.45 1.50 -10.23
CA THR A 32 -4.97 0.23 -9.70
C THR A 32 -5.48 0.43 -8.28
N ILE A 33 -6.51 -0.34 -7.90
CA ILE A 33 -6.99 -0.42 -6.51
C ILE A 33 -6.82 -1.86 -6.05
N THR A 34 -6.25 -2.04 -4.87
CA THR A 34 -6.01 -3.33 -4.22
C THR A 34 -6.82 -3.46 -2.93
N ASP A 35 -7.10 -4.68 -2.52
CA ASP A 35 -7.83 -4.96 -1.28
C ASP A 35 -6.95 -5.72 -0.28
N PRO A 36 -6.46 -5.07 0.78
CA PRO A 36 -5.60 -5.72 1.77
C PRO A 36 -6.33 -6.77 2.61
N SER A 37 -7.67 -6.74 2.69
CA SER A 37 -8.45 -7.71 3.48
C SER A 37 -8.46 -9.10 2.85
N LEU A 38 -8.19 -9.19 1.54
CA LEU A 38 -8.14 -10.43 0.79
C LEU A 38 -6.76 -11.11 0.85
N GLY A 39 -6.71 -12.41 0.53
CA GLY A 39 -5.46 -13.17 0.46
C GLY A 39 -4.46 -12.55 -0.53
N CYS A 40 -3.22 -12.36 -0.09
CA CYS A 40 -2.12 -11.81 -0.91
C CYS A 40 -2.31 -10.37 -1.42
N HIS A 41 -3.20 -9.57 -0.83
CA HIS A 41 -3.42 -8.16 -1.17
C HIS A 41 -3.58 -7.96 -2.70
N PRO A 42 -4.62 -8.57 -3.31
CA PRO A 42 -4.76 -8.62 -4.76
C PRO A 42 -5.33 -7.32 -5.32
N ILE A 43 -5.12 -7.11 -6.61
CA ILE A 43 -5.72 -6.03 -7.40
C ILE A 43 -7.20 -6.38 -7.62
N VAL A 44 -8.09 -5.47 -7.24
CA VAL A 44 -9.56 -5.58 -7.38
C VAL A 44 -10.11 -4.65 -8.47
N PHE A 45 -9.34 -3.63 -8.85
CA PHE A 45 -9.64 -2.74 -9.97
C PHE A 45 -8.35 -2.31 -10.68
N ALA A 46 -8.39 -2.22 -12.00
CA ALA A 46 -7.31 -1.72 -12.83
C ALA A 46 -7.92 -0.85 -13.95
N SER A 47 -7.47 0.40 -14.06
CA SER A 47 -8.00 1.33 -15.05
C SER A 47 -7.63 0.92 -16.47
N ARG A 48 -8.42 1.38 -17.45
CA ARG A 48 -8.12 1.16 -18.88
C ARG A 48 -6.77 1.73 -19.28
N GLY A 49 -6.38 2.87 -18.72
CA GLY A 49 -5.06 3.46 -18.91
C GLY A 49 -3.94 2.53 -18.45
N PHE A 50 -4.09 1.95 -17.24
CA PHE A 50 -3.11 1.03 -16.68
C PHE A 50 -2.95 -0.23 -17.53
N LEU A 51 -4.05 -0.86 -17.94
CA LEU A 51 -4.04 -2.07 -18.77
C LEU A 51 -3.33 -1.82 -20.11
N LYS A 52 -3.63 -0.70 -20.77
CA LYS A 52 -2.94 -0.29 -22.01
C LYS A 52 -1.45 -0.06 -21.79
N MET A 53 -1.07 0.56 -20.66
CA MET A 53 0.32 0.88 -20.35
C MET A 53 1.17 -0.39 -20.13
N CYS A 54 0.64 -1.37 -19.40
CA CYS A 54 1.38 -2.60 -19.05
C CYS A 54 1.23 -3.73 -20.08
N GLY A 55 0.21 -3.67 -20.94
CA GLY A 55 -0.06 -4.68 -21.98
C GLY A 55 -0.74 -5.96 -21.46
N TYR A 56 -1.18 -5.98 -20.20
CA TYR A 56 -1.95 -7.08 -19.63
C TYR A 56 -3.45 -6.89 -19.84
N SER A 57 -4.18 -7.98 -20.01
CA SER A 57 -5.65 -7.97 -19.99
C SER A 57 -6.17 -7.82 -18.55
N LYS A 58 -7.44 -7.42 -18.42
CA LYS A 58 -8.09 -7.28 -17.11
C LYS A 58 -8.10 -8.61 -16.36
N GLU A 59 -8.37 -9.70 -17.06
CA GLU A 59 -8.47 -11.07 -16.52
C GLU A 59 -7.12 -11.57 -15.98
N GLU A 60 -6.02 -11.09 -16.55
CA GLU A 60 -4.66 -11.41 -16.10
C GLU A 60 -4.24 -10.60 -14.87
N VAL A 61 -4.81 -9.41 -14.67
CA VAL A 61 -4.42 -8.46 -13.60
C VAL A 61 -5.29 -8.62 -12.35
N ILE A 62 -6.61 -8.71 -12.51
CA ILE A 62 -7.54 -8.83 -11.39
C ILE A 62 -7.26 -10.15 -10.65
N GLY A 63 -7.17 -10.10 -9.31
CA GLY A 63 -6.81 -11.28 -8.51
C GLY A 63 -5.31 -11.47 -8.29
N LYS A 64 -4.45 -10.72 -9.00
CA LYS A 64 -3.01 -10.83 -8.82
C LYS A 64 -2.49 -9.80 -7.82
N ASN A 65 -1.37 -10.13 -7.19
CA ASN A 65 -0.59 -9.17 -6.42
C ASN A 65 0.29 -8.34 -7.39
N GLY A 66 0.50 -7.06 -7.10
CA GLY A 66 1.30 -6.16 -7.95
C GLY A 66 2.74 -6.59 -8.23
N ARG A 67 3.27 -7.60 -7.51
CA ARG A 67 4.57 -8.23 -7.81
C ARG A 67 4.68 -8.82 -9.21
N ILE A 68 3.56 -9.09 -9.90
CA ILE A 68 3.59 -9.63 -11.27
C ILE A 68 4.25 -8.68 -12.29
N PHE A 69 4.35 -7.38 -11.97
CA PHE A 69 4.97 -6.38 -12.83
C PHE A 69 6.47 -6.19 -12.55
N GLN A 70 7.03 -6.88 -11.55
CA GLN A 70 8.43 -6.77 -11.17
C GLN A 70 9.27 -7.75 -12.00
N GLY A 71 10.51 -7.37 -12.30
CA GLY A 71 11.46 -8.21 -13.03
C GLY A 71 12.88 -8.11 -12.47
N PRO A 72 13.87 -8.65 -13.20
CA PRO A 72 15.23 -8.83 -12.69
C PRO A 72 15.91 -7.56 -12.18
N GLU A 73 15.69 -6.44 -12.88
CA GLU A 73 16.32 -5.15 -12.57
C GLU A 73 15.46 -4.27 -11.65
N THR A 74 14.26 -4.74 -11.25
CA THR A 74 13.42 -4.00 -10.31
C THR A 74 14.15 -3.86 -8.98
N ASN A 75 14.41 -2.60 -8.58
CA ASN A 75 15.19 -2.30 -7.39
C ASN A 75 14.52 -2.84 -6.10
N ARG A 76 15.21 -3.74 -5.40
CA ARG A 76 14.71 -4.37 -4.16
C ARG A 76 14.46 -3.38 -3.02
N ARG A 77 15.21 -2.28 -2.94
CA ARG A 77 15.01 -1.23 -1.93
C ARG A 77 13.69 -0.50 -2.17
N SER A 78 13.37 -0.15 -3.42
CA SER A 78 12.07 0.44 -3.77
C SER A 78 10.91 -0.52 -3.44
N VAL A 79 11.07 -1.81 -3.71
CA VAL A 79 10.06 -2.82 -3.36
C VAL A 79 9.89 -2.95 -1.84
N MET A 80 10.98 -2.90 -1.08
CA MET A 80 10.93 -2.91 0.38
C MET A 80 10.23 -1.67 0.92
N GLU A 81 10.54 -0.49 0.40
CA GLU A 81 9.88 0.77 0.77
C GLU A 81 8.37 0.73 0.53
N ILE A 82 7.91 0.12 -0.56
CA ILE A 82 6.46 -0.10 -0.80
C ILE A 82 5.86 -1.05 0.25
N ARG A 83 6.57 -2.14 0.61
CA ARG A 83 6.09 -3.08 1.64
C ARG A 83 5.99 -2.42 3.01
N GLU A 84 6.97 -1.60 3.37
CA GLU A 84 6.95 -0.84 4.62
C GLU A 84 5.82 0.19 4.62
N ALA A 85 5.61 0.91 3.51
CA ALA A 85 4.49 1.83 3.39
C ALA A 85 3.12 1.15 3.54
N ILE A 86 2.97 -0.07 3.01
CA ILE A 86 1.76 -0.90 3.22
C ILE A 86 1.63 -1.30 4.69
N ARG A 87 2.72 -1.75 5.33
CA ARG A 87 2.75 -2.17 6.75
C ARG A 87 2.38 -1.01 7.68
N GLU A 88 2.87 0.19 7.37
CA GLU A 88 2.70 1.42 8.13
C GLU A 88 1.46 2.22 7.75
N GLU A 89 0.67 1.77 6.77
CA GLU A 89 -0.53 2.46 6.29
C GLU A 89 -0.27 3.90 5.86
N ARG A 90 0.85 4.14 5.17
CA ARG A 90 1.22 5.48 4.69
C ARG A 90 1.25 5.55 3.18
N ALA A 91 1.13 6.78 2.68
CA ALA A 91 1.39 7.05 1.28
C ALA A 91 2.89 6.90 0.97
N VAL A 92 3.19 6.53 -0.27
CA VAL A 92 4.55 6.46 -0.80
C VAL A 92 4.56 6.95 -2.25
N GLN A 93 5.66 7.61 -2.62
CA GLN A 93 5.93 8.03 -3.98
C GLN A 93 7.39 7.75 -4.31
N LEU A 94 7.66 6.97 -5.36
CA LEU A 94 9.02 6.63 -5.78
C LEU A 94 9.07 6.27 -7.27
N ASN A 95 10.28 6.26 -7.84
CA ASN A 95 10.51 5.75 -9.19
C ASN A 95 10.70 4.23 -9.13
N LEU A 96 9.94 3.51 -9.95
CA LEU A 96 9.96 2.05 -9.99
C LEU A 96 10.16 1.58 -11.43
N LEU A 97 11.06 0.61 -11.60
CA LEU A 97 11.22 -0.12 -12.85
C LEU A 97 10.28 -1.33 -12.86
N ASN A 98 9.31 -1.32 -13.77
CA ASN A 98 8.37 -2.41 -13.98
C ASN A 98 8.53 -2.99 -15.39
N TYR A 99 7.95 -4.16 -15.60
CA TYR A 99 8.00 -4.91 -16.85
C TYR A 99 6.61 -5.03 -17.45
N ARG A 100 6.50 -4.77 -18.75
CA ARG A 100 5.28 -5.05 -19.52
C ARG A 100 5.12 -6.55 -19.73
N LYS A 101 3.95 -6.94 -20.24
CA LYS A 101 3.65 -8.34 -20.57
C LYS A 101 4.65 -8.95 -21.56
N ASP A 102 5.16 -8.14 -22.49
CA ASP A 102 6.18 -8.55 -23.47
C ASP A 102 7.61 -8.62 -22.90
N GLY A 103 7.80 -8.32 -21.61
CA GLY A 103 9.09 -8.30 -20.94
C GLY A 103 9.87 -6.99 -21.12
N THR A 104 9.30 -5.97 -21.78
CA THR A 104 9.98 -4.67 -21.93
C THR A 104 9.99 -3.92 -20.60
N PRO A 105 11.17 -3.54 -20.07
CA PRO A 105 11.26 -2.71 -18.88
C PRO A 105 10.80 -1.28 -19.16
N PHE A 106 10.19 -0.64 -18.17
CA PHE A 106 9.85 0.78 -18.23
C PHE A 106 9.85 1.40 -16.84
N TRP A 107 10.36 2.63 -16.78
CA TRP A 107 10.32 3.44 -15.59
C TRP A 107 8.94 4.09 -15.41
N MET A 108 8.48 4.14 -14.17
CA MET A 108 7.28 4.87 -13.80
C MET A 108 7.45 5.56 -12.45
N LEU A 109 6.82 6.72 -12.30
CA LEU A 109 6.52 7.27 -10.98
C LEU A 109 5.36 6.46 -10.41
N PHE A 110 5.64 5.73 -9.34
CA PHE A 110 4.65 5.00 -8.57
C PHE A 110 4.21 5.86 -7.39
N HIS A 111 2.92 6.20 -7.31
CA HIS A 111 2.34 6.90 -6.17
C HIS A 111 1.18 6.09 -5.60
N MET A 112 1.36 5.56 -4.38
CA MET A 112 0.35 4.79 -3.67
C MET A 112 -0.15 5.55 -2.44
N SER A 113 -1.46 5.46 -2.19
CA SER A 113 -2.11 5.98 -1.00
C SER A 113 -3.10 4.97 -0.43
N PRO A 114 -3.13 4.78 0.90
CA PRO A 114 -4.20 4.04 1.55
C PRO A 114 -5.54 4.80 1.45
N ILE A 115 -6.62 4.03 1.49
CA ILE A 115 -8.00 4.51 1.60
C ILE A 115 -8.58 3.91 2.88
N PHE A 116 -9.09 4.75 3.76
CA PHE A 116 -9.58 4.37 5.07
C PHE A 116 -11.11 4.38 5.11
N SER A 117 -11.68 3.45 5.87
CA SER A 117 -13.08 3.54 6.31
C SER A 117 -13.23 4.67 7.32
N LYS A 118 -14.24 5.52 7.15
CA LYS A 118 -14.60 6.53 8.16
C LYS A 118 -15.35 5.93 9.35
N GLU A 119 -15.76 4.66 9.32
CA GLU A 119 -16.51 4.01 10.41
C GLU A 119 -15.59 3.41 11.49
N ASP A 120 -14.39 2.98 11.12
CA ASP A 120 -13.48 2.27 12.03
C ASP A 120 -12.00 2.62 11.85
N GLY A 121 -11.68 3.54 10.93
CA GLY A 121 -10.32 3.98 10.66
C GLY A 121 -9.41 2.93 10.03
N ARG A 122 -9.94 1.76 9.62
CA ARG A 122 -9.14 0.70 8.99
C ARG A 122 -8.89 0.99 7.52
N VAL A 123 -7.72 0.57 7.02
CA VAL A 123 -7.44 0.58 5.58
C VAL A 123 -8.34 -0.43 4.88
N ILE A 124 -9.18 0.05 3.97
CA ILE A 124 -10.07 -0.80 3.16
C ILE A 124 -9.47 -1.12 1.79
N HIS A 125 -8.67 -0.21 1.24
CA HIS A 125 -8.03 -0.34 -0.07
C HIS A 125 -6.70 0.41 -0.09
N PHE A 126 -5.82 0.03 -0.99
CA PHE A 126 -4.75 0.91 -1.45
C PHE A 126 -5.01 1.26 -2.91
N MET A 127 -4.91 2.54 -3.25
CA MET A 127 -4.90 2.98 -4.63
C MET A 127 -3.48 3.36 -5.03
N ALA A 128 -3.07 2.94 -6.21
CA ALA A 128 -1.76 3.27 -6.77
C ALA A 128 -1.93 3.85 -8.16
N VAL A 129 -1.40 5.05 -8.37
CA VAL A 129 -1.28 5.72 -9.67
C VAL A 129 0.11 5.46 -10.22
N GLN A 130 0.17 5.19 -11.52
CA GLN A 130 1.42 4.94 -12.24
C GLN A 130 1.55 5.93 -13.39
N VAL A 131 2.58 6.77 -13.37
CA VAL A 131 2.89 7.70 -14.46
C VAL A 131 4.14 7.21 -15.17
N PRO A 132 4.06 6.74 -16.43
CA PRO A 132 5.24 6.28 -17.15
C PRO A 132 6.20 7.44 -17.35
N LEU A 133 7.49 7.21 -17.07
CA LEU A 133 8.53 8.22 -17.23
C LEU A 133 9.08 8.14 -18.65
N SER A 134 9.23 9.31 -19.27
CA SER A 134 9.93 9.40 -20.55
C SER A 134 11.41 9.25 -20.28
N GLY A 135 11.99 8.08 -20.60
CA GLY A 135 13.41 7.84 -20.40
C GLY A 135 14.25 8.96 -21.05
N ARG A 136 15.26 9.46 -20.33
CA ARG A 136 16.30 10.26 -20.99
C ARG A 136 16.98 9.33 -21.98
N LYS A 137 16.84 9.59 -23.28
CA LYS A 137 17.64 8.91 -24.31
C LYS A 137 19.09 8.95 -23.85
N LYS A 138 19.78 7.80 -23.82
CA LYS A 138 21.24 7.74 -23.70
C LYS A 138 21.79 8.86 -24.59
N ARG A 139 22.60 9.77 -24.06
CA ARG A 139 23.43 10.60 -24.93
C ARG A 139 24.18 9.60 -25.81
N PRO A 140 24.06 9.67 -27.15
CA PRO A 140 24.90 8.81 -27.97
C PRO A 140 26.33 9.14 -27.56
N SER A 141 27.08 8.13 -27.11
CA SER A 141 28.51 8.24 -26.96
C SER A 141 29.01 8.76 -28.31
N PHE A 142 29.57 9.97 -28.31
CA PHE A 142 30.22 10.55 -29.48
C PHE A 142 31.46 9.69 -29.79
N ASN A 143 31.25 8.56 -30.47
CA ASN A 143 32.28 7.98 -31.30
C ASN A 143 32.12 8.71 -32.64
N GLY A 144 33.04 9.64 -32.88
CA GLY A 144 33.00 10.49 -34.04
C GLY A 144 32.95 9.67 -35.31
N GLU A 145 31.86 9.83 -36.06
CA GLU A 145 31.87 9.74 -37.51
C GLU A 145 30.74 10.63 -38.03
N MET A 146 31.16 11.66 -38.75
CA MET A 146 30.34 12.73 -39.29
C MET A 146 29.62 12.19 -40.54
N ASN A 147 28.28 12.13 -40.51
CA ASN A 147 27.48 11.99 -41.73
C ASN A 147 26.37 13.04 -41.75
N PHE A 148 26.32 13.74 -42.88
CA PHE A 148 25.64 15.01 -43.11
C PHE A 148 24.28 14.78 -43.80
N CYS A 149 23.19 15.31 -43.23
CA CYS A 149 21.92 15.77 -43.86
C CYS A 149 20.85 15.94 -42.77
N ASP A 150 19.97 16.93 -42.72
CA ASP A 150 19.87 18.27 -43.31
C ASP A 150 18.69 18.98 -42.58
N TYR A 151 18.72 20.31 -42.43
CA TYR A 151 17.62 21.24 -42.03
C TYR A 151 16.99 21.08 -40.62
N ILE A 152 16.74 22.09 -39.77
CA ILE A 152 16.33 23.50 -39.96
C ILE A 152 16.91 24.40 -38.83
N THR A 153 17.55 25.49 -39.25
CA THR A 153 17.53 26.88 -38.75
C THR A 153 16.90 27.21 -37.37
N PHE A 154 17.71 27.73 -36.43
CA PHE A 154 17.47 29.05 -35.83
C PHE A 154 18.76 29.61 -35.21
N GLY A 155 19.16 30.80 -35.66
CA GLY A 155 20.41 31.44 -35.27
C GLY A 155 20.34 32.28 -34.00
N SER A 156 21.51 32.59 -33.45
CA SER A 156 21.95 33.96 -33.19
C SER A 156 23.42 33.99 -32.78
N CYS A 157 24.13 34.95 -33.37
CA CYS A 157 25.58 35.14 -33.34
C CYS A 157 26.14 35.61 -31.98
N ARG A 158 27.38 35.23 -31.67
CA ARG A 158 28.50 36.18 -31.45
C ARG A 158 29.87 35.48 -31.47
N ARG A 159 30.81 36.11 -32.19
CA ARG A 159 32.27 35.85 -32.33
C ARG A 159 32.98 36.04 -30.97
N GLU A 160 34.16 35.50 -30.68
CA GLU A 160 35.52 35.80 -31.23
C GLU A 160 36.47 34.63 -30.86
N VAL A 161 37.19 33.97 -31.78
CA VAL A 161 38.58 34.21 -32.28
C VAL A 161 39.65 34.46 -31.19
N TYR A 162 40.53 33.48 -30.94
CA TYR A 162 41.99 33.67 -31.00
C TYR A 162 42.77 32.35 -31.15
N LEU A 163 43.91 32.47 -31.84
CA LEU A 163 44.78 31.48 -32.45
C LEU A 163 45.75 30.75 -31.48
N ASP A 164 46.10 29.51 -31.88
CA ASP A 164 47.40 28.83 -31.91
C ASP A 164 48.47 29.03 -30.81
N SER A 165 48.94 27.90 -30.25
CA SER A 165 50.34 27.46 -30.44
C SER A 165 50.56 26.03 -29.94
N GLU A 166 51.24 25.24 -30.76
CA GLU A 166 51.68 23.86 -30.55
C GLU A 166 53.00 23.76 -29.74
N VAL A 167 53.36 22.50 -29.39
CA VAL A 167 54.72 21.94 -29.13
C VAL A 167 55.24 22.15 -27.67
N GLU A 168 55.76 21.20 -26.88
CA GLU A 168 56.40 19.86 -26.97
C GLU A 168 56.28 19.18 -25.57
N ALA A 169 56.07 17.85 -25.45
CA ALA A 169 57.05 16.82 -25.04
C ALA A 169 57.93 17.17 -23.80
N ASP A 170 58.25 16.33 -22.82
CA ASP A 170 58.29 14.88 -22.63
C ASP A 170 58.65 14.68 -21.14
N HIS A 171 58.15 13.65 -20.46
CA HIS A 171 58.92 12.91 -19.45
C HIS A 171 58.10 11.76 -18.86
N ALA A 172 58.53 10.57 -19.22
CA ALA A 172 58.08 9.27 -18.79
C ALA A 172 58.14 9.05 -17.27
N LEU A 173 57.15 8.32 -16.76
CA LEU A 173 57.36 7.21 -15.83
C LEU A 173 56.26 6.16 -16.04
N LYS A 174 56.64 5.05 -16.71
CA LYS A 174 55.89 3.78 -16.69
C LYS A 174 56.14 3.11 -15.35
N ALA A 175 55.07 2.75 -14.63
CA ALA A 175 55.09 1.61 -13.74
C ALA A 175 53.71 0.97 -13.70
N ASN A 176 53.67 -0.23 -14.27
CA ASN A 176 52.60 -1.22 -14.33
C ASN A 176 51.75 -1.29 -13.06
N ASN A 177 50.43 -1.37 -13.22
CA ASN A 177 49.56 -2.21 -12.39
C ASN A 177 48.32 -2.61 -13.18
N LEU A 178 48.37 -3.86 -13.67
CA LEU A 178 47.31 -4.86 -13.75
C LEU A 178 45.89 -4.39 -14.08
N ASP A 179 45.46 -4.77 -15.28
CA ASP A 179 44.07 -4.97 -15.69
C ASP A 179 43.23 -5.56 -14.55
N SER A 180 42.26 -4.78 -14.10
CA SER A 180 40.98 -5.34 -13.67
C SER A 180 39.96 -4.85 -14.69
N ASP A 181 39.56 -5.75 -15.58
CA ASP A 181 38.33 -5.64 -16.37
C ASP A 181 37.15 -5.49 -15.39
N MET A 182 36.90 -4.25 -14.98
CA MET A 182 35.60 -3.87 -14.43
C MET A 182 34.72 -3.67 -15.65
N GLU A 183 33.98 -4.72 -16.00
CA GLU A 183 32.76 -4.58 -16.78
C GLU A 183 32.01 -3.34 -16.26
N ASN A 184 31.98 -2.29 -17.07
CA ASN A 184 31.00 -1.23 -16.93
C ASN A 184 29.63 -1.90 -17.12
N THR A 185 29.07 -2.45 -16.05
CA THR A 185 27.63 -2.54 -15.93
C THR A 185 27.15 -1.10 -16.01
N ASP A 186 26.70 -0.71 -17.20
CA ASP A 186 25.84 0.44 -17.43
C ASP A 186 24.61 0.27 -16.51
N ILE A 187 24.75 0.63 -15.24
CA ILE A 187 23.61 0.80 -14.35
C ILE A 187 22.90 2.01 -14.93
N GLU A 188 21.85 1.78 -15.71
CA GLU A 188 20.97 2.85 -16.16
C GLU A 188 20.62 3.70 -14.95
N GLU A 189 21.02 4.98 -14.98
CA GLU A 189 20.74 5.91 -13.91
C GLU A 189 19.23 5.91 -13.63
N PRO A 190 18.80 5.88 -12.35
CA PRO A 190 17.39 5.90 -12.00
C PRO A 190 16.71 7.08 -12.70
N CYS A 191 15.71 6.78 -13.53
CA CYS A 191 14.94 7.83 -14.18
C CYS A 191 14.13 8.59 -13.12
N GLU A 192 14.50 9.83 -12.83
CA GLU A 192 13.80 10.66 -11.87
C GLU A 192 12.59 11.36 -12.48
N ALA A 193 11.45 11.22 -11.81
CA ALA A 193 10.23 11.93 -12.18
C ALA A 193 10.36 13.45 -12.00
N ASN A 194 9.94 14.21 -13.01
CA ASN A 194 9.87 15.65 -12.97
C ASN A 194 8.61 16.15 -12.22
N GLU A 195 8.56 17.46 -11.93
CA GLU A 195 7.44 18.07 -11.20
C GLU A 195 6.11 18.05 -11.94
N LEU A 196 6.11 17.86 -13.26
CA LEU A 196 4.87 17.69 -14.03
C LEU A 196 4.30 16.28 -13.79
N GLU A 197 5.15 15.25 -13.82
CA GLU A 197 4.78 13.85 -13.56
C GLU A 197 4.27 13.67 -12.13
N LYS A 198 4.95 14.28 -11.15
CA LYS A 198 4.49 14.29 -9.75
C LYS A 198 3.13 14.97 -9.57
N ARG A 199 2.92 16.13 -10.23
CA ARG A 199 1.62 16.82 -10.21
C ARG A 199 0.51 16.00 -10.87
N ARG A 200 0.79 15.33 -11.98
CA ARG A 200 -0.15 14.41 -12.62
C ARG A 200 -0.55 13.27 -11.67
N ALA A 201 0.43 12.64 -11.03
CA ALA A 201 0.16 11.57 -10.07
C ALA A 201 -0.72 12.04 -8.89
N ALA A 202 -0.42 13.21 -8.31
CA ALA A 202 -1.22 13.78 -7.23
C ALA A 202 -2.65 14.16 -7.68
N SER A 203 -2.80 14.71 -8.88
CA SER A 203 -4.11 15.04 -9.45
C SER A 203 -4.96 13.78 -9.66
N ALA A 204 -4.36 12.72 -10.22
CA ALA A 204 -5.03 11.44 -10.43
C ALA A 204 -5.51 10.81 -9.11
N ILE A 205 -4.67 10.84 -8.07
CA ILE A 205 -5.04 10.42 -6.71
C ILE A 205 -6.28 11.17 -6.21
N ASN A 206 -6.32 12.49 -6.35
CA ASN A 206 -7.45 13.29 -5.90
C ASN A 206 -8.73 12.98 -6.69
N ASN A 207 -8.61 12.79 -8.00
CA ASN A 207 -9.74 12.43 -8.87
C ASN A 207 -10.34 11.08 -8.48
N VAL A 208 -9.50 10.05 -8.33
CA VAL A 208 -9.93 8.71 -7.90
C VAL A 208 -10.57 8.79 -6.51
N MET A 209 -9.94 9.46 -5.55
CA MET A 209 -10.47 9.61 -4.19
C MET A 209 -11.82 10.33 -4.17
N SER A 210 -12.01 11.35 -5.01
CA SER A 210 -13.28 12.09 -5.15
C SER A 210 -14.41 11.16 -5.60
N ILE A 211 -14.17 10.35 -6.64
CA ILE A 211 -15.15 9.37 -7.14
C ILE A 211 -15.48 8.34 -6.05
N LEU A 212 -14.47 7.76 -5.42
CA LEU A 212 -14.67 6.76 -4.35
C LEU A 212 -15.45 7.34 -3.17
N THR A 213 -15.17 8.60 -2.79
CA THR A 213 -15.90 9.28 -1.71
C THR A 213 -17.36 9.47 -2.08
N HIS A 214 -17.64 10.02 -3.26
CA HIS A 214 -19.00 10.24 -3.74
C HIS A 214 -19.81 8.92 -3.77
N TYR A 215 -19.24 7.86 -4.33
CA TYR A 215 -19.93 6.57 -4.42
C TYR A 215 -20.02 5.81 -3.09
N SER A 216 -19.19 6.16 -2.11
CA SER A 216 -19.31 5.65 -0.74
C SER A 216 -20.43 6.32 0.07
N GLU A 217 -20.76 7.56 -0.25
CA GLU A 217 -21.88 8.28 0.39
C GLU A 217 -23.22 7.64 0.03
N LEU A 218 -23.37 7.17 -1.21
CA LEU A 218 -24.57 6.49 -1.69
C LEU A 218 -24.84 5.15 -1.00
N THR A 219 -23.82 4.51 -0.43
CA THR A 219 -23.94 3.22 0.29
C THR A 219 -23.91 3.39 1.80
N GLY A 220 -23.63 4.59 2.30
CA GLY A 220 -23.40 4.89 3.72
C GLY A 220 -22.06 4.41 4.28
N ARG A 221 -21.23 3.70 3.49
CA ARG A 221 -19.94 3.13 3.90
C ARG A 221 -18.79 4.08 3.61
N LEU A 222 -18.80 5.22 4.29
CA LEU A 222 -17.96 6.37 3.96
C LEU A 222 -16.45 6.07 3.98
N VAL A 223 -15.72 6.67 3.05
CA VAL A 223 -14.26 6.52 2.92
C VAL A 223 -13.51 7.84 3.04
N SER A 224 -12.21 7.78 3.34
CA SER A 224 -11.35 8.95 3.53
C SER A 224 -9.91 8.67 3.09
N PRO A 225 -9.18 9.66 2.53
CA PRO A 225 -7.75 9.54 2.26
C PRO A 225 -6.90 9.63 3.54
N LYS A 226 -7.47 10.12 4.64
CA LYS A 226 -6.82 10.23 5.94
C LYS A 226 -7.45 9.24 6.91
N LYS A 227 -6.62 8.63 7.73
CA LYS A 227 -7.07 7.79 8.84
C LYS A 227 -7.94 8.62 9.77
N CYS A 228 -9.24 8.31 9.82
CA CYS A 228 -10.15 8.91 10.78
C CYS A 228 -9.93 8.22 12.13
N CYS A 229 -9.47 8.97 13.12
CA CYS A 229 -9.39 8.49 14.48
C CYS A 229 -10.80 8.41 15.04
N ILE A 230 -11.33 7.20 15.21
CA ILE A 230 -12.50 6.99 16.05
C ILE A 230 -11.99 6.30 17.31
N TYR A 231 -11.89 7.10 18.37
CA TYR A 231 -11.37 6.81 19.70
C TYR A 231 -9.84 6.56 19.86
N GLU A 232 -9.32 7.13 20.96
CA GLU A 232 -7.92 7.31 21.38
C GLU A 232 -7.14 6.02 21.72
N THR A 233 -7.36 4.94 21.00
CA THR A 233 -6.53 3.75 21.13
C THR A 233 -5.75 3.55 19.83
N SER A 234 -4.43 3.64 19.90
CA SER A 234 -3.50 3.41 18.76
C SER A 234 -3.94 2.17 17.97
N PRO A 235 -4.49 2.33 16.75
CA PRO A 235 -5.01 1.18 16.03
C PRO A 235 -3.83 0.32 15.58
N LEU A 236 -3.88 -0.97 15.90
CA LEU A 236 -2.97 -1.96 15.33
C LEU A 236 -2.92 -1.77 13.81
N GLY A 237 -1.71 -1.69 13.24
CA GLY A 237 -1.56 -1.52 11.79
C GLY A 237 -2.33 -2.58 11.01
N SER A 238 -2.87 -2.24 9.85
CA SER A 238 -3.71 -3.11 9.02
C SER A 238 -3.06 -4.43 8.72
N SER A 239 -1.73 -4.49 8.59
CA SER A 239 -1.01 -5.76 8.41
C SER A 239 -1.26 -6.73 9.57
N ILE A 240 -1.20 -6.23 10.81
CA ILE A 240 -1.51 -7.01 12.01
C ILE A 240 -3.01 -7.30 12.06
N THR A 241 -3.85 -6.30 11.87
CA THR A 241 -5.32 -6.44 11.87
C THR A 241 -5.80 -7.47 10.83
N THR A 242 -5.17 -7.54 9.66
CA THR A 242 -5.46 -8.49 8.57
C THR A 242 -4.95 -9.89 8.90
N SER A 243 -3.82 -9.99 9.59
CA SER A 243 -3.30 -11.28 10.05
C SER A 243 -4.21 -11.85 11.15
N LEU A 244 -4.61 -10.99 12.09
CA LEU A 244 -5.52 -11.32 13.19
C LEU A 244 -6.93 -11.67 12.68
N SER A 245 -7.43 -11.00 11.64
CA SER A 245 -8.78 -11.27 11.10
C SER A 245 -8.91 -12.65 10.45
N ARG A 246 -7.80 -13.30 10.07
CA ARG A 246 -7.79 -14.67 9.54
C ARG A 246 -7.94 -15.73 10.63
N ILE A 247 -7.70 -15.37 11.89
CA ILE A 247 -7.81 -16.28 13.03
C ILE A 247 -9.30 -16.49 13.34
N LYS A 248 -9.75 -17.74 13.27
CA LYS A 248 -11.17 -18.11 13.49
C LYS A 248 -11.56 -18.27 14.97
N GLN A 249 -10.62 -18.08 15.90
CA GLN A 249 -10.85 -18.17 17.33
C GLN A 249 -11.40 -16.85 17.89
N SER A 250 -12.11 -16.92 19.01
CA SER A 250 -12.59 -15.75 19.75
C SER A 250 -11.48 -15.21 20.65
N PHE A 251 -10.96 -14.03 20.32
CA PHE A 251 -9.98 -13.30 21.13
C PHE A 251 -10.19 -11.78 21.02
N VAL A 252 -9.60 -11.08 21.98
CA VAL A 252 -9.48 -9.62 22.04
C VAL A 252 -8.04 -9.26 22.39
N LEU A 253 -7.58 -8.08 21.97
CA LEU A 253 -6.31 -7.52 22.41
C LEU A 253 -6.59 -6.24 23.20
N THR A 254 -5.90 -6.08 24.32
CA THR A 254 -6.00 -4.91 25.19
C THR A 254 -4.65 -4.20 25.26
N ASP A 255 -4.65 -2.88 25.36
CA ASP A 255 -3.41 -2.11 25.55
C ASP A 255 -3.13 -1.94 27.05
N MET A 256 -2.00 -2.49 27.51
CA MET A 256 -1.58 -2.44 28.91
C MET A 256 -0.99 -1.08 29.32
N HIS A 257 -0.60 -0.24 28.35
CA HIS A 257 -0.06 1.09 28.61
C HIS A 257 -1.15 2.16 28.76
N LEU A 258 -2.37 1.86 28.31
CA LEU A 258 -3.51 2.75 28.44
C LEU A 258 -4.25 2.52 29.76
N PRO A 259 -4.78 3.58 30.40
CA PRO A 259 -5.56 3.44 31.61
C PRO A 259 -6.78 2.56 31.32
N ASP A 260 -7.16 1.75 32.30
CA ASP A 260 -8.34 0.89 32.24
C ASP A 260 -8.25 -0.34 31.32
N LEU A 261 -7.10 -0.64 30.70
CA LEU A 261 -6.90 -1.80 29.81
C LEU A 261 -7.97 -1.89 28.71
N PRO A 262 -8.09 -0.85 27.85
CA PRO A 262 -9.11 -0.82 26.82
C PRO A 262 -8.81 -1.88 25.74
N ILE A 263 -9.88 -2.47 25.19
CA ILE A 263 -9.78 -3.36 24.03
C ILE A 263 -9.41 -2.51 22.81
N VAL A 264 -8.28 -2.84 22.19
CA VAL A 264 -7.78 -2.20 20.96
C VAL A 264 -8.07 -3.01 19.71
N TYR A 265 -8.39 -4.31 19.87
CA TYR A 265 -8.84 -5.16 18.78
C TYR A 265 -9.80 -6.25 19.27
N SER A 266 -10.82 -6.52 18.46
CA SER A 266 -11.76 -7.63 18.67
C SER A 266 -11.93 -8.46 17.40
N SER A 267 -11.78 -9.77 17.57
CA SER A 267 -12.04 -10.75 16.50
C SER A 267 -13.53 -10.79 16.14
N ASP A 268 -13.86 -11.11 14.88
CA ASP A 268 -15.27 -11.29 14.46
C ASP A 268 -15.95 -12.44 15.21
N ALA A 269 -15.19 -13.47 15.61
CA ALA A 269 -15.68 -14.57 16.42
C ALA A 269 -16.12 -14.09 17.80
N PHE A 270 -15.36 -13.19 18.44
CA PHE A 270 -15.74 -12.58 19.72
C PHE A 270 -17.03 -11.74 19.62
N LEU A 271 -17.15 -10.92 18.57
CA LEU A 271 -18.35 -10.10 18.35
C LEU A 271 -19.60 -10.98 18.18
N LYS A 272 -19.50 -12.04 17.38
CA LYS A 272 -20.59 -13.02 17.20
C LYS A 272 -20.93 -13.77 18.49
N LEU A 273 -19.91 -14.15 19.26
CA LEU A 273 -20.07 -14.88 20.51
C LEU A 273 -20.81 -14.04 21.56
N THR A 274 -20.46 -12.76 21.67
CA THR A 274 -20.96 -11.87 22.72
C THR A 274 -22.22 -11.09 22.31
N GLY A 275 -22.44 -10.90 21.01
CA GLY A 275 -23.57 -10.10 20.47
C GLY A 275 -23.26 -8.61 20.37
N TYR A 276 -22.16 -8.13 20.96
CA TYR A 276 -21.77 -6.73 20.87
C TYR A 276 -21.21 -6.40 19.48
N SER A 277 -21.54 -5.21 19.01
CA SER A 277 -20.92 -4.65 17.82
C SER A 277 -19.50 -4.17 18.10
N ARG A 278 -18.69 -4.03 17.04
CA ARG A 278 -17.28 -3.60 17.19
C ARG A 278 -17.15 -2.24 17.89
N HIS A 279 -18.00 -1.28 17.57
CA HIS A 279 -17.94 0.07 18.13
C HIS A 279 -18.34 0.11 19.61
N GLU A 280 -19.12 -0.85 20.09
CA GLU A 280 -19.49 -0.97 21.51
C GLU A 280 -18.40 -1.64 22.36
N VAL A 281 -17.43 -2.31 21.73
CA VAL A 281 -16.37 -3.08 22.39
C VAL A 281 -15.05 -2.31 22.41
N LEU A 282 -14.66 -1.71 21.28
CA LEU A 282 -13.38 -1.02 21.16
C LEU A 282 -13.32 0.18 22.13
N GLY A 283 -12.17 0.36 22.76
CA GLY A 283 -11.94 1.41 23.76
C GLY A 283 -12.50 1.09 25.16
N ARG A 284 -13.19 -0.04 25.35
CA ARG A 284 -13.73 -0.44 26.66
C ARG A 284 -12.93 -1.58 27.27
N ASN A 285 -12.92 -1.65 28.60
CA ASN A 285 -12.41 -2.82 29.32
C ASN A 285 -13.39 -4.00 29.21
N CYS A 286 -12.87 -5.24 29.13
CA CYS A 286 -13.67 -6.48 29.06
C CYS A 286 -14.71 -6.68 30.18
N ARG A 287 -14.63 -5.92 31.29
CA ARG A 287 -15.59 -6.00 32.41
C ARG A 287 -17.04 -5.72 32.02
N PHE A 288 -17.32 -5.13 30.86
CA PHE A 288 -18.71 -4.95 30.41
C PHE A 288 -19.43 -6.29 30.20
N LEU A 289 -18.68 -7.39 30.04
CA LEU A 289 -19.22 -8.75 29.99
C LEU A 289 -19.61 -9.30 31.36
N SER A 290 -19.20 -8.65 32.46
CA SER A 290 -19.56 -9.07 33.81
C SER A 290 -20.98 -8.62 34.16
N GLY A 291 -21.68 -9.40 34.97
CA GLY A 291 -23.01 -9.07 35.50
C GLY A 291 -23.19 -9.55 36.94
N MET A 292 -24.44 -9.64 37.40
CA MET A 292 -24.76 -9.86 38.82
C MET A 292 -24.20 -11.16 39.39
N ASP A 293 -24.18 -12.23 38.58
CA ASP A 293 -23.74 -13.56 39.02
C ASP A 293 -22.26 -13.85 38.66
N THR A 294 -21.52 -12.85 38.16
CA THR A 294 -20.10 -13.01 37.87
C THR A 294 -19.30 -13.04 39.18
N ASP A 295 -18.63 -14.16 39.44
CA ASP A 295 -17.84 -14.35 40.66
C ASP A 295 -16.72 -13.29 40.82
N PRO A 296 -16.77 -12.46 41.89
CA PRO A 296 -15.76 -11.45 42.16
C PRO A 296 -14.36 -12.03 42.44
N SER A 297 -14.27 -13.25 42.99
CA SER A 297 -12.99 -13.86 43.33
C SER A 297 -12.18 -14.20 42.07
N THR A 298 -12.87 -14.64 41.02
CA THR A 298 -12.29 -14.88 39.70
C THR A 298 -11.81 -13.57 39.05
N LEU A 299 -12.56 -12.47 39.18
CA LEU A 299 -12.12 -11.16 38.68
C LEU A 299 -10.88 -10.64 39.41
N PHE A 300 -10.79 -10.87 40.72
CA PHE A 300 -9.59 -10.55 41.50
C PHE A 300 -8.38 -11.35 41.02
N HIS A 301 -8.56 -12.66 40.76
CA HIS A 301 -7.50 -13.52 40.23
C HIS A 301 -7.00 -13.05 38.86
N ILE A 302 -7.90 -12.64 37.96
CA ILE A 302 -7.53 -12.04 36.67
C ILE A 302 -6.68 -10.78 36.89
N LYS A 303 -7.14 -9.87 37.76
CA LYS A 303 -6.44 -8.60 38.03
C LYS A 303 -5.04 -8.82 38.59
N GLU A 304 -4.89 -9.79 39.48
CA GLU A 304 -3.59 -10.14 40.06
C GLU A 304 -2.66 -10.78 39.02
N SER A 305 -3.20 -11.62 38.13
CA SER A 305 -2.44 -12.23 37.04
C SER A 305 -1.89 -11.17 36.07
N ILE A 306 -2.72 -10.19 35.71
CA ILE A 306 -2.30 -9.05 34.86
C ILE A 306 -1.22 -8.22 35.56
N ARG A 307 -1.39 -7.94 36.87
CA ARG A 307 -0.41 -7.18 37.66
C ARG A 307 0.94 -7.87 37.78
N THR A 308 0.93 -9.21 37.81
CA THR A 308 2.14 -10.03 37.96
C THR A 308 2.69 -10.55 36.63
N GLU A 309 2.10 -10.13 35.50
CA GLU A 309 2.46 -10.56 34.14
C GLU A 309 2.49 -12.09 33.98
N ARG A 310 1.53 -12.78 34.61
CA ARG A 310 1.41 -14.23 34.56
C ARG A 310 0.20 -14.66 33.72
N PRO A 311 0.36 -15.67 32.85
CA PRO A 311 -0.78 -16.20 32.12
C PRO A 311 -1.75 -16.88 33.07
N CYS A 312 -3.05 -16.69 32.86
CA CYS A 312 -4.07 -17.35 33.65
C CYS A 312 -5.22 -17.85 32.79
N THR A 313 -5.82 -18.97 33.18
CA THR A 313 -7.04 -19.49 32.54
C THR A 313 -8.12 -19.58 33.59
N VAL A 314 -9.24 -18.91 33.34
CA VAL A 314 -10.36 -18.82 34.27
C VAL A 314 -11.67 -19.08 33.53
N ARG A 315 -12.62 -19.67 34.25
CA ARG A 315 -14.00 -19.81 33.78
C ARG A 315 -14.83 -18.73 34.43
N VAL A 316 -15.39 -17.84 33.63
CA VAL A 316 -16.16 -16.68 34.08
C VAL A 316 -17.56 -16.77 33.48
N LEU A 317 -18.57 -16.47 34.29
CA LEU A 317 -19.92 -16.25 33.79
C LEU A 317 -20.01 -14.85 33.19
N SER A 318 -20.35 -14.77 31.91
CA SER A 318 -20.43 -13.54 31.14
C SER A 318 -21.83 -13.32 30.57
N TYR A 319 -22.17 -12.07 30.28
CA TYR A 319 -23.48 -11.67 29.78
C TYR A 319 -23.35 -11.23 28.32
N ARG A 320 -24.28 -11.70 27.49
CA ARG A 320 -24.39 -11.28 26.10
C ARG A 320 -25.24 -10.02 26.04
N PHE A 321 -25.12 -9.27 24.96
CA PHE A 321 -25.90 -8.05 24.78
C PHE A 321 -27.43 -8.34 24.75
N ASP A 322 -27.83 -9.48 24.16
CA ASP A 322 -29.22 -9.78 23.83
C ASP A 322 -29.74 -11.12 24.41
N THR A 323 -28.96 -11.83 25.24
CA THR A 323 -29.38 -13.09 25.91
C THR A 323 -28.84 -13.21 27.34
N PRO A 324 -29.48 -13.99 28.23
CA PRO A 324 -29.33 -13.82 29.68
C PRO A 324 -27.95 -14.20 30.25
N HIS A 325 -27.19 -15.13 29.65
CA HIS A 325 -25.81 -15.44 30.07
C HIS A 325 -25.12 -16.42 29.12
N ILE A 326 -23.79 -16.43 29.14
CA ILE A 326 -22.89 -17.39 28.51
C ILE A 326 -21.72 -17.69 29.46
N SER A 327 -21.39 -18.98 29.67
CA SER A 327 -20.17 -19.34 30.41
C SER A 327 -18.99 -19.31 29.44
N LEU A 328 -18.04 -18.41 29.68
CA LEU A 328 -16.84 -18.26 28.86
C LEU A 328 -15.61 -18.74 29.62
N THR A 329 -14.72 -19.43 28.91
CA THR A 329 -13.38 -19.71 29.41
C THR A 329 -12.45 -18.66 28.82
N PHE A 330 -11.87 -17.82 29.66
CA PHE A 330 -10.88 -16.83 29.27
C PHE A 330 -9.49 -17.39 29.57
N SER A 331 -8.60 -17.32 28.58
CA SER A 331 -7.17 -17.48 28.76
C SER A 331 -6.54 -16.13 28.47
N ILE A 332 -5.84 -15.58 29.45
CA ILE A 332 -5.17 -14.27 29.42
C ILE A 332 -3.67 -14.51 29.43
#